data_AF-A0A973EV97-F1
#
_entry.id   AF-A0A973EV97-F1
#
_cell.length_a   1.000
_cell.length_b   1.000
_cell.length_c   1.000
_cell.angle_alpha   90.00
_cell.angle_beta   90.00
_cell.angle_gamma   90.00
#
_symmetry.space_group_name_H-M   'P 1'
#
loop_
_entity.id
_entity.type
_entity.pdbx_description
1 polymer ?
#
loop_
_entity_poly.entity_id
_entity_poly.type
_entity_poly.pdbx_seq_one_letter_code
_entity_poly.pdbx_strand_id
1 'polypeptide(L)'
;LPIEIPISYQEIAYCLDKSLTKIEAALLNVLEQTPPELYADIVNRGIYLAGGGALLRGLDKRLSDKININFNVAEDPLHAVARGTGVALKNVDKFPFLMR
;
A
#
# COMPACT_ATOMS: atom_id res chain seq x y z
N LEU A 1 26.76 2.46 31.60
CA LEU A 1 26.38 1.06 31.28
C LEU A 1 25.11 1.10 30.45
N PRO A 2 24.94 0.25 29.43
CA PRO A 2 23.70 0.18 28.67
C PRO A 2 22.55 -0.30 29.57
N ILE A 3 21.36 0.23 29.29
CA ILE A 3 20.12 -0.05 30.02
C ILE A 3 19.12 -0.67 29.03
N GLU A 4 18.46 -1.73 29.45
CA GLU A 4 17.39 -2.39 28.71
C GLU A 4 16.04 -1.87 29.22
N ILE A 5 15.14 -1.54 28.29
CA ILE A 5 13.80 -1.02 28.60
C ILE A 5 12.79 -1.84 27.79
N PRO A 6 11.78 -2.45 28.44
CA PRO A 6 10.72 -3.15 27.73
C PRO A 6 9.84 -2.16 26.96
N ILE A 7 9.41 -2.53 25.76
CA ILE A 7 8.52 -1.73 24.91
C ILE A 7 7.29 -2.56 24.55
N SER A 8 6.12 -1.95 24.64
CA SER A 8 4.84 -2.53 24.25
C SER A 8 4.47 -2.22 22.80
N TYR A 9 3.59 -3.04 22.21
CA TYR A 9 3.09 -2.77 20.86
C TYR A 9 2.27 -1.47 20.78
N GLN A 10 1.67 -1.03 21.88
CA GLN A 10 0.86 0.19 21.95
C GLN A 10 1.72 1.43 21.76
N GLU A 11 2.90 1.45 22.37
CA GLU A 11 3.88 2.54 22.19
C GLU A 11 4.36 2.60 20.75
N ILE A 12 4.68 1.45 20.14
CA ILE A 12 5.08 1.40 18.72
C ILE A 12 3.94 1.88 17.82
N ALA A 13 2.71 1.44 18.05
CA ALA A 13 1.54 1.87 17.28
C ALA A 13 1.34 3.40 17.39
N TYR A 14 1.47 3.96 18.58
CA TYR A 14 1.39 5.40 18.81
C TYR A 14 2.49 6.15 18.04
N CYS A 15 3.73 5.66 18.06
CA CYS A 15 4.83 6.27 17.31
C CYS A 15 4.61 6.24 15.78
N LEU A 16 3.95 5.20 15.27
CA LEU A 16 3.68 5.04 13.84
C LEU A 16 2.47 5.86 13.35
N ASP A 17 1.55 6.22 14.24
CA ASP A 17 0.25 6.80 13.90
C ASP A 17 0.37 8.07 13.03
N LYS A 18 1.31 8.96 13.35
CA LYS A 18 1.57 10.18 12.56
C LYS A 18 2.01 9.88 11.12
N SER A 19 2.79 8.82 10.92
CA SER A 19 3.22 8.39 9.58
C SER A 19 2.07 7.75 8.81
N LEU A 20 1.28 6.90 9.48
CA LEU A 20 0.11 6.25 8.86
C LEU A 20 -0.98 7.26 8.47
N THR A 21 -1.20 8.28 9.29
CA THR A 21 -2.15 9.37 9.01
C THR A 21 -1.80 10.11 7.72
N LYS A 22 -0.51 10.29 7.41
CA LYS A 22 -0.07 10.90 6.14
C LYS A 22 -0.37 9.99 4.95
N ILE A 23 -0.22 8.68 5.10
CA ILE A 23 -0.57 7.70 4.06
C ILE A 23 -2.08 7.74 3.79
N GLU A 24 -2.90 7.76 4.85
CA GLU A 24 -4.36 7.89 4.74
C GLU A 24 -4.76 9.16 3.98
N ALA A 25 -4.18 10.31 4.34
CA ALA A 25 -4.47 11.58 3.67
C ALA A 25 -4.07 11.57 2.18
N ALA A 26 -2.93 10.97 1.85
CA ALA A 26 -2.51 10.81 0.46
C ALA A 26 -3.45 9.90 -0.34
N LEU A 27 -3.93 8.81 0.28
CA LEU A 27 -4.90 7.91 -0.35
C LEU A 27 -6.23 8.62 -0.65
N LEU A 28 -6.77 9.36 0.31
CA LEU A 28 -8.00 10.13 0.11
C LEU A 28 -7.85 11.15 -1.03
N ASN A 29 -6.73 11.87 -1.06
CA ASN A 29 -6.45 12.84 -2.11
C ASN A 29 -6.39 12.21 -3.51
N VAL A 30 -5.81 11.00 -3.64
CA VAL A 30 -5.79 10.26 -4.91
C VAL A 30 -7.20 9.82 -5.30
N LEU A 31 -7.99 9.32 -4.35
CA LEU A 31 -9.36 8.89 -4.61
C LEU A 31 -10.27 10.06 -5.03
N GLU A 32 -10.08 11.25 -4.44
CA GLU A 32 -10.81 12.47 -4.83
C GLU A 32 -10.48 12.94 -6.26
N GLN A 33 -9.25 12.73 -6.72
CA GLN A 33 -8.82 13.06 -8.08
C GLN A 33 -9.15 11.97 -9.10
N THR A 34 -9.58 10.80 -8.65
CA THR A 34 -9.88 9.67 -9.54
C THR A 34 -11.19 9.92 -10.27
N PRO A 35 -11.22 9.83 -11.61
CA PRO A 35 -12.45 9.99 -12.37
C PRO A 35 -13.54 9.00 -11.93
N PRO A 36 -14.83 9.40 -11.89
CA PRO A 36 -15.92 8.55 -11.42
C PRO A 36 -16.01 7.19 -12.13
N GLU A 37 -15.67 7.15 -13.41
CA GLU A 37 -15.68 5.94 -14.24
C GLU A 37 -14.67 4.87 -13.75
N LEU A 38 -13.58 5.28 -13.09
CA LEU A 38 -12.59 4.35 -12.51
C LEU A 38 -12.88 4.06 -11.04
N TYR A 39 -13.53 4.99 -10.32
CA TYR A 39 -13.82 4.84 -8.90
C TYR A 39 -14.68 3.60 -8.60
N ALA A 40 -15.72 3.37 -9.42
CA ALA A 40 -16.58 2.20 -9.27
C ALA A 40 -15.80 0.88 -9.35
N ASP A 41 -14.82 0.80 -10.27
CA ASP A 41 -13.95 -0.36 -10.41
C ASP A 41 -13.03 -0.54 -9.20
N ILE A 42 -12.53 0.54 -8.61
CA ILE A 42 -11.71 0.50 -7.38
C ILE A 42 -12.54 -0.03 -6.21
N VAL A 43 -13.76 0.44 -6.02
CA VAL A 43 -14.66 -0.04 -4.95
C VAL A 43 -14.94 -1.53 -5.11
N ASN A 44 -15.18 -1.99 -6.34
CA ASN A 44 -15.51 -3.39 -6.62
C ASN A 44 -14.30 -4.33 -6.46
N ARG A 45 -13.12 -3.93 -6.97
CA ARG A 45 -11.92 -4.78 -6.97
C ARG A 45 -11.07 -4.64 -5.71
N GLY A 46 -11.25 -3.54 -4.98
CA GLY A 46 -10.41 -3.14 -3.86
C GLY A 46 -9.05 -2.59 -4.29
N ILE A 47 -8.23 -2.27 -3.28
CA ILE A 47 -6.89 -1.73 -3.43
C ILE A 47 -5.88 -2.78 -2.98
N TYR A 48 -4.78 -2.94 -3.71
CA TYR A 48 -3.72 -3.89 -3.37
C TYR A 48 -2.51 -3.18 -2.76
N LEU A 49 -2.09 -3.65 -1.59
CA LEU A 49 -0.89 -3.21 -0.89
C LEU A 49 0.31 -4.06 -1.31
N ALA A 50 1.38 -3.40 -1.74
CA ALA A 50 2.65 -4.02 -2.10
C ALA A 50 3.83 -3.37 -1.35
N GLY A 51 4.99 -4.01 -1.38
CA GLY A 51 6.20 -3.60 -0.67
C GLY A 51 6.22 -4.05 0.80
N GLY A 52 7.32 -3.76 1.50
CA GLY A 52 7.51 -4.16 2.90
C GLY A 52 6.52 -3.50 3.87
N GLY A 53 6.07 -2.28 3.57
CA GLY A 53 5.07 -1.58 4.38
C GLY A 53 3.72 -2.29 4.44
N ALA A 54 3.36 -3.07 3.40
CA ALA A 54 2.14 -3.86 3.37
C ALA A 54 2.08 -4.95 4.46
N LEU A 55 3.24 -5.35 5.01
CA LEU A 55 3.33 -6.36 6.06
C LEU A 55 3.14 -5.78 7.47
N LEU A 56 2.92 -4.47 7.60
CA LEU A 56 2.60 -3.86 8.88
C LEU A 56 1.25 -4.42 9.37
N ARG A 57 1.27 -5.09 10.51
CA ARG A 57 0.11 -5.80 11.06
C ARG A 57 -1.09 -4.87 11.20
N GLY A 58 -2.18 -5.19 10.51
CA GLY A 58 -3.46 -4.48 10.59
C GLY A 58 -3.54 -3.19 9.78
N LEU A 59 -2.53 -2.90 8.93
CA LEU A 59 -2.56 -1.73 8.05
C LEU A 59 -3.71 -1.80 7.03
N ASP A 60 -3.87 -2.95 6.38
CA ASP A 60 -4.98 -3.26 5.47
C ASP A 60 -6.34 -3.01 6.11
N LYS A 61 -6.55 -3.52 7.32
CA LYS A 61 -7.79 -3.32 8.07
C LYS A 61 -8.00 -1.85 8.42
N ARG A 62 -6.98 -1.18 8.95
CA ARG A 62 -7.04 0.25 9.30
C ARG A 62 -7.43 1.11 8.10
N LEU A 63 -6.82 0.85 6.94
CA LEU A 63 -7.13 1.58 5.70
C LEU A 63 -8.55 1.26 5.21
N SER A 64 -8.96 -0.01 5.28
CA SER A 64 -10.30 -0.43 4.88
C SER A 64 -11.38 0.22 5.74
N ASP A 65 -11.20 0.22 7.06
CA ASP A 65 -12.13 0.84 8.01
C ASP A 65 -12.22 2.36 7.81
N LYS A 66 -11.10 3.00 7.43
CA LYS A 66 -11.03 4.45 7.23
C LYS A 66 -11.65 4.92 5.91
N ILE A 67 -11.40 4.17 4.83
CA ILE A 67 -11.72 4.58 3.44
C ILE A 67 -13.01 3.89 2.94
N ASN A 68 -13.48 2.87 3.64
CA ASN A 68 -14.65 2.07 3.26
C ASN A 68 -14.49 1.40 1.88
N ILE A 69 -13.27 0.96 1.58
CA ILE A 69 -12.90 0.18 0.40
C ILE A 69 -12.06 -1.00 0.89
N ASN A 70 -12.19 -2.17 0.28
CA ASN A 70 -11.41 -3.33 0.68
C ASN A 70 -9.92 -3.16 0.30
N PHE A 71 -9.01 -3.26 1.27
CA PHE A 71 -7.56 -3.33 1.03
C PHE A 71 -7.05 -4.76 1.19
N ASN A 72 -6.26 -5.22 0.22
CA ASN A 72 -5.70 -6.57 0.18
C ASN A 72 -4.18 -6.51 0.14
N VAL A 73 -3.49 -7.33 0.93
CA VAL A 73 -2.04 -7.50 0.79
C VAL A 73 -1.77 -8.41 -0.41
N ALA A 74 -0.87 -7.99 -1.31
CA ALA A 74 -0.48 -8.81 -2.45
C ALA A 74 0.16 -10.13 -1.98
N GLU A 75 0.02 -11.21 -2.77
CA GLU A 75 0.48 -12.56 -2.41
C GLU A 75 1.98 -12.62 -2.04
N ASP A 76 2.82 -11.91 -2.79
CA ASP A 76 4.22 -11.70 -2.43
C ASP A 76 4.56 -10.22 -2.63
N PRO A 77 4.34 -9.40 -1.59
CA PRO A 77 4.42 -7.95 -1.68
C PRO A 77 5.88 -7.46 -1.75
N LEU A 78 6.84 -8.23 -1.21
CA LEU A 78 8.25 -7.85 -1.18
C LEU A 78 8.89 -7.92 -2.56
N HIS A 79 8.52 -8.90 -3.38
CA HIS A 79 9.06 -9.05 -4.72
C HIS A 79 8.15 -8.49 -5.82
N ALA A 80 7.00 -7.93 -5.47
CA ALA A 80 6.00 -7.44 -6.44
C ALA A 80 6.62 -6.48 -7.48
N VAL A 81 7.45 -5.53 -7.03
CA VAL A 81 8.11 -4.56 -7.91
C VAL A 81 9.09 -5.27 -8.86
N ALA A 82 10.04 -6.05 -8.32
CA ALA A 82 11.06 -6.72 -9.12
C ALA A 82 10.44 -7.70 -10.14
N ARG A 83 9.41 -8.45 -9.74
CA ARG A 83 8.65 -9.33 -10.65
C ARG A 83 7.93 -8.54 -11.73
N GLY A 84 7.23 -7.47 -11.35
CA GLY A 84 6.51 -6.60 -12.29
C GLY A 84 7.46 -6.02 -13.34
N THR A 85 8.62 -5.54 -12.91
CA THR A 85 9.69 -5.08 -13.81
C THR A 85 10.18 -6.20 -14.74
N GLY A 86 10.44 -7.40 -14.21
CA GLY A 86 10.85 -8.55 -15.01
C GLY A 86 9.81 -8.98 -16.05
N VAL A 87 8.52 -8.92 -15.72
CA VAL A 87 7.42 -9.19 -16.66
C VAL A 87 7.38 -8.11 -17.74
N ALA A 88 7.50 -6.84 -17.37
CA ALA A 88 7.46 -5.74 -18.33
C ALA A 88 8.62 -5.79 -19.33
N LEU A 89 9.85 -6.06 -18.85
CA LEU A 89 11.04 -6.21 -19.70
C LEU A 89 11.00 -7.44 -20.62
N LYS A 90 10.24 -8.48 -20.27
CA LYS A 90 10.00 -9.63 -21.16
C LYS A 90 8.93 -9.36 -22.23
N ASN A 91 8.16 -8.28 -22.07
CA ASN A 91 7.03 -7.93 -22.92
C ASN A 91 7.19 -6.49 -23.47
N VAL A 92 8.41 -6.09 -23.86
CA VAL A 92 8.71 -4.72 -24.31
C VAL A 92 7.80 -4.23 -25.44
N ASP A 93 7.33 -5.14 -26.30
CA ASP A 93 6.40 -4.80 -27.39
C ASP A 93 5.04 -4.31 -26.86
N LYS A 94 4.60 -4.80 -25.69
CA LYS A 94 3.39 -4.34 -25.00
C LYS A 94 3.61 -3.09 -24.18
N PHE A 95 4.87 -2.77 -23.86
CA PHE A 95 5.27 -1.64 -23.04
C PHE A 95 6.33 -0.78 -23.74
N PRO A 96 6.04 -0.25 -24.95
CA PRO A 96 7.02 0.45 -25.77
C PRO A 96 7.56 1.73 -25.11
N PHE A 97 6.83 2.28 -24.13
CA PHE A 97 7.27 3.43 -23.34
C PHE A 97 8.50 3.14 -22.45
N LEU A 98 8.83 1.87 -22.19
CA LEU A 98 10.00 1.49 -21.38
C LEU A 98 11.32 1.54 -22.16
N MET A 99 11.26 1.60 -23.50
CA MET A 99 12.43 1.62 -24.39
C MET A 99 12.76 3.03 -24.91
N ARG A 100 12.11 4.06 -24.34
CA ARG A 100 12.34 5.47 -24.68
C ARG A 100 13.41 6.09 -23.80
#